data_AF-A0A321LFU3-F1
#
_entry.id   AF-A0A321LFU3-F1
#
_cell.length_a   1.000
_cell.length_b   1.000
_cell.length_c   1.000
_cell.angle_alpha   90.00
_cell.angle_beta   90.00
_cell.angle_gamma   90.00
#
_symmetry.space_group_name_H-M   'P 1'
#
loop_
_entity.id
_entity.type
_entity.pdbx_description
1 polymer ?
#
loop_
_entity_poly.entity_id
_entity_poly.type
_entity_poly.pdbx_seq_one_letter_code
_entity_poly.pdbx_strand_id
1 'polypeptide(L)'
;MANTDKIRVQFDFSPEAYQELNDIQSDADASTKAEAVRYGLRTLQWLLSEIKAGRKILVEDDGAVQEVVFPFLARNGRSKTKDRQT
;
A
#
# COMPACT_ATOMS: atom_id res chain seq x y z
N MET A 1 2.58 -4.10 31.62
CA MET A 1 3.29 -2.89 31.17
C MET A 1 3.39 -2.99 29.66
N ALA A 2 2.73 -2.10 28.91
CA ALA A 2 2.72 -2.17 27.45
C ALA A 2 4.12 -1.87 26.93
N ASN A 3 4.71 -2.79 26.16
CA ASN A 3 6.03 -2.61 25.60
C ASN A 3 5.95 -1.57 24.46
N THR A 4 6.26 -0.31 24.77
CA THR A 4 6.29 0.81 23.82
C THR A 4 7.67 0.96 23.19
N ASP A 5 8.28 -0.15 22.78
CA ASP A 5 9.55 -0.13 22.08
C ASP A 5 9.36 0.50 20.69
N LYS A 6 9.66 1.80 20.59
CA LYS A 6 9.70 2.52 19.32
C LYS A 6 10.96 2.10 18.58
N ILE A 7 10.80 1.36 17.50
CA ILE A 7 11.89 1.05 16.58
C ILE A 7 12.11 2.26 15.67
N ARG A 8 13.33 2.82 15.66
CA ARG A 8 13.74 3.87 14.73
C ARG A 8 14.27 3.24 13.45
N VAL A 9 13.76 3.69 12.31
CA VAL A 9 14.23 3.28 10.99
C VAL A 9 14.79 4.52 10.30
N GLN A 10 15.98 4.41 9.72
CA GLN A 10 16.60 5.43 8.89
C GLN A 10 16.50 5.01 7.43
N PHE A 11 16.22 5.97 6.55
CA PHE A 11 16.10 5.78 5.12
C PHE A 11 16.94 6.83 4.42
N ASP A 12 17.70 6.41 3.43
CA ASP A 12 18.31 7.32 2.47
C ASP A 12 17.33 7.51 1.32
N PHE A 13 16.84 8.73 1.17
CA PHE A 13 15.96 9.13 0.07
C PHE A 13 16.79 9.83 -1.00
N SER A 14 16.47 9.58 -2.28
CA SER A 14 16.87 10.52 -3.32
C SER A 14 16.13 11.86 -3.11
N PRO A 15 16.63 12.98 -3.65
CA PRO A 15 15.95 14.27 -3.56
C PRO A 15 14.48 14.19 -4.04
N GLU A 16 14.23 13.44 -5.11
CA GLU A 16 12.90 13.25 -5.71
C GLU A 16 11.98 12.48 -4.75
N ALA A 17 12.45 11.36 -4.22
CA ALA A 17 11.65 10.55 -3.30
C ALA A 17 11.40 11.27 -1.95
N TYR A 18 12.33 12.13 -1.52
CA TYR A 18 12.10 12.98 -0.36
C TYR A 18 11.04 14.05 -0.64
N GLN A 19 11.02 14.61 -1.85
CA GLN A 19 9.99 15.55 -2.27
C GLN A 19 8.61 14.87 -2.34
N GLU A 20 8.52 13.67 -2.92
CA GLU A 20 7.27 12.88 -2.92
C GLU A 20 6.75 12.66 -1.49
N LEU A 21 7.63 12.38 -0.52
CA LEU A 21 7.23 12.26 0.88
C LEU A 21 6.71 13.58 1.47
N ASN A 22 7.26 14.73 1.07
CA ASN A 22 6.74 16.05 1.48
C ASN A 22 5.34 16.29 0.91
N ASP A 23 5.14 15.97 -0.38
CA ASP A 23 3.87 16.17 -1.07
C ASP A 23 2.80 15.27 -0.44
N ILE A 24 3.10 13.98 -0.24
CA ILE A 24 2.20 13.05 0.46
C ILE A 24 1.88 13.52 1.88
N GLN A 25 2.88 14.04 2.62
CA GLN A 25 2.64 14.56 3.96
C GLN A 25 1.62 15.72 3.93
N SER A 26 1.77 16.63 2.96
CA SER A 26 0.88 17.77 2.78
C SER A 26 -0.53 17.32 2.38
N ASP A 27 -0.64 16.49 1.34
CA ASP A 27 -1.92 16.08 0.76
C ASP A 27 -2.74 15.18 1.71
N ALA A 28 -2.05 14.40 2.54
CA ALA A 28 -2.68 13.55 3.55
C ALA A 28 -2.92 14.25 4.90
N ASP A 29 -2.63 15.55 4.99
CA ASP A 29 -2.70 16.35 6.22
C ASP A 29 -1.98 15.69 7.42
N ALA A 30 -0.84 15.07 7.15
CA ALA A 30 -0.07 14.36 8.15
C ALA A 30 0.80 15.34 8.95
N SER A 31 0.73 15.26 10.27
CA SER A 31 1.48 16.15 11.17
C SER A 31 3.00 15.93 11.08
N THR A 32 3.45 14.73 10.67
CA THR A 32 4.87 14.40 10.50
C THR A 32 5.11 13.47 9.31
N LYS A 33 6.33 13.47 8.76
CA LYS A 33 6.77 12.47 7.76
C LYS A 33 6.62 11.03 8.26
N ALA A 34 6.90 10.80 9.54
CA ALA A 34 6.73 9.47 10.13
C ALA A 34 5.26 9.04 10.14
N GLU A 35 4.32 9.98 10.28
CA GLU A 35 2.89 9.71 10.16
C GLU A 35 2.48 9.44 8.71
N ALA A 36 2.95 10.24 7.75
CA ALA A 36 2.73 9.98 6.33
C ALA A 36 3.22 8.58 5.91
N VAL A 37 4.41 8.17 6.38
CA VAL A 37 4.93 6.81 6.19
C VAL A 37 4.00 5.75 6.81
N ARG A 38 3.44 5.98 8.01
CA ARG A 38 2.49 5.05 8.62
C ARG A 38 1.20 4.94 7.82
N TYR A 39 0.70 6.03 7.27
CA TYR A 39 -0.47 6.01 6.39
C TYR A 39 -0.18 5.16 5.15
N GLY A 40 0.95 5.40 4.48
CA GLY A 40 1.38 4.60 3.34
C GLY A 40 1.49 3.09 3.66
N LEU A 41 2.12 2.75 4.80
CA LEU A 41 2.24 1.35 5.24
C LEU A 41 0.88 0.70 5.49
N ARG A 42 -0.05 1.40 6.14
CA ARG A 42 -1.39 0.88 6.43
C ARG A 42 -2.22 0.70 5.16
N THR A 43 -2.15 1.65 4.24
CA THR A 43 -2.81 1.56 2.93
C THR A 43 -2.27 0.39 2.12
N LEU A 44 -0.94 0.20 2.07
CA LEU A 44 -0.34 -0.93 1.38
C LEU A 44 -0.73 -2.27 2.03
N GLN A 45 -0.76 -2.35 3.36
CA GLN A 45 -1.21 -3.53 4.07
C GLN A 45 -2.66 -3.88 3.72
N TRP A 46 -3.56 -2.89 3.73
CA TRP A 46 -4.95 -3.08 3.33
C TRP A 46 -5.04 -3.57 1.89
N LEU A 47 -4.40 -2.89 0.94
CA LEU A 47 -4.41 -3.25 -0.47
C LEU A 47 -3.93 -4.69 -0.70
N LEU A 48 -2.85 -5.11 -0.06
CA LEU A 48 -2.36 -6.49 -0.13
C LEU A 48 -3.36 -7.50 0.43
N SER A 49 -4.13 -7.13 1.47
CA SER A 49 -5.17 -7.99 2.04
C SER A 49 -6.36 -8.17 1.10
N GLU A 50 -6.76 -7.12 0.38
CA GLU A 50 -7.81 -7.16 -0.64
C GLU A 50 -7.39 -8.07 -1.81
N ILE A 51 -6.17 -7.87 -2.33
CA ILE A 51 -5.62 -8.67 -3.43
C ILE A 51 -5.52 -10.14 -3.03
N LYS A 52 -5.03 -10.44 -1.81
CA LYS A 52 -4.92 -11.82 -1.30
C LYS A 52 -6.29 -12.49 -1.17
N ALA A 53 -7.33 -11.73 -0.86
CA ALA A 53 -8.70 -12.23 -0.79
C ALA A 53 -9.38 -12.36 -2.17
N GLY A 54 -8.68 -12.05 -3.27
CA GLY A 54 -9.22 -12.10 -4.62
C GLY A 54 -10.24 -10.98 -4.92
N ARG A 55 -10.25 -9.91 -4.12
CA ARG A 55 -11.14 -8.76 -4.33
C ARG A 55 -10.55 -7.81 -5.37
N LYS A 56 -11.44 -7.11 -6.06
CA LYS A 56 -11.10 -6.07 -7.04
C LYS A 56 -11.10 -4.70 -6.36
N ILE A 57 -10.21 -3.83 -6.80
CA ILE A 57 -10.17 -2.43 -6.37
C ILE A 57 -10.80 -1.60 -7.48
N LEU A 58 -11.82 -0.82 -7.13
CA LEU A 58 -12.54 0.05 -8.06
C LEU A 58 -12.36 1.50 -7.61
N VAL A 59 -12.18 2.40 -8.58
CA VAL A 59 -12.21 3.85 -8.37
C VAL A 59 -13.42 4.40 -9.10
N GLU A 60 -14.19 5.24 -8.42
CA GLU A 60 -15.28 6.00 -9.01
C GLU A 60 -14.79 7.43 -9.28
N ASP A 61 -15.01 7.90 -10.50
CA ASP A 61 -14.68 9.24 -10.95
C ASP A 61 -15.81 9.74 -11.85
N ASP A 62 -16.46 10.84 -11.48
CA ASP A 62 -17.64 11.41 -12.15
C ASP A 62 -18.74 10.37 -12.50
N GLY A 63 -18.98 9.42 -11.59
CA GLY A 63 -19.98 8.34 -11.75
C GLY A 63 -19.54 7.21 -12.69
N ALA A 64 -18.33 7.28 -13.27
CA ALA A 64 -17.71 6.18 -13.98
C ALA A 64 -16.89 5.33 -13.00
N VAL A 65 -17.09 4.00 -13.04
CA VAL A 65 -16.36 3.05 -12.19
C VAL A 65 -15.28 2.35 -13.03
N GLN A 66 -14.03 2.45 -12.59
CA GLN A 66 -12.87 1.83 -13.26
C GLN A 66 -12.17 0.83 -12.33
N GLU A 67 -11.76 -0.32 -12.87
CA GLU A 67 -10.97 -1.31 -12.14
C GLU A 67 -9.50 -0.90 -12.12
N VAL A 68 -8.92 -0.79 -10.92
CA VAL A 68 -7.49 -0.54 -10.74
C VAL A 68 -6.76 -1.86 -10.64
N VAL A 69 -5.84 -2.09 -11.57
CA VAL A 69 -4.96 -3.26 -11.57
C VAL A 69 -3.59 -2.86 -11.05
N PHE A 70 -3.04 -3.66 -10.13
CA PHE A 70 -1.68 -3.51 -9.60
C PHE A 70 -0.78 -4.66 -10.08
N PRO A 71 -0.19 -4.58 -11.29
CA PRO A 71 0.50 -5.72 -11.92
C PRO A 71 1.66 -6.26 -11.08
N PHE A 72 2.36 -5.37 -10.36
CA PHE A 72 3.51 -5.70 -9.54
C PHE A 72 3.15 -6.32 -8.18
N LEU A 73 1.90 -6.18 -7.71
CA LEU A 73 1.42 -6.76 -6.45
C LEU A 73 0.76 -8.14 -6.64
N ALA A 74 0.25 -8.44 -7.84
CA ALA A 74 -0.50 -9.66 -8.13
C ALA A 74 0.36 -10.94 -8.30
N ARG A 75 1.70 -10.82 -8.42
CA ARG A 75 2.59 -11.96 -8.79
C ARG A 75 2.68 -13.07 -7.74
N ASN A 76 2.26 -12.84 -6.49
CA ASN A 76 2.40 -13.82 -5.42
C ASN A 76 1.13 -14.64 -5.12
N GLY A 77 0.02 -14.40 -5.83
CA GLY A 77 -1.28 -15.02 -5.56
C GLY A 77 -1.64 -16.24 -6.41
N ARG A 78 -0.97 -16.49 -7.54
CA ARG A 78 -1.18 -17.73 -8.32
C ARG A 78 -0.40 -18.89 -7.69
N SER A 79 -0.90 -19.37 -6.54
CA SER A 79 -0.60 -20.73 -6.13
C SER A 79 -0.98 -21.65 -7.28
N LYS A 80 -0.05 -22.51 -7.69
CA LYS A 80 -0.29 -23.57 -8.65
C LYS A 80 -1.27 -24.58 -8.04
N THR A 81 -2.55 -24.26 -7.98
CA THR A 81 -3.57 -25.30 -7.91
C THR A 81 -3.62 -25.89 -9.31
N LYS A 82 -2.69 -26.82 -9.55
CA LYS A 82 -2.79 -27.82 -10.61
C LYS A 82 -4.20 -28.37 -10.51
N ASP A 83 -4.98 -28.20 -11.57
CA ASP A 83 -6.05 -29.13 -11.90
C ASP A 83 -5.45 -30.54 -11.79
N ARG A 84 -5.71 -31.21 -10.68
CA ARG A 84 -5.77 -32.68 -10.66
C ARG A 84 -7.13 -33.01 -11.25
N GLN A 85 -7.22 -32.89 -12.56
CA GLN A 85 -8.12 -33.70 -13.36
C GLN A 85 -7.41 -35.03 -13.63
N THR A 86 -8.24 -36.08 -13.65
CA THR A 86 -7.98 -37.52 -13.81
C THR A 86 -7.43 -38.25 -12.59
#